data_AF-A0A7Z9ZLW8-F1
#
_entry.id   AF-A0A7Z9ZLW8-F1
#
_cell.length_a   1.000
_cell.length_b   1.000
_cell.length_c   1.000
_cell.angle_alpha   90.00
_cell.angle_beta   90.00
_cell.angle_gamma   90.00
#
_symmetry.space_group_name_H-M   'P 1'
#
loop_
_entity.id
_entity.type
_entity.pdbx_description
1 polymer ?
#
loop_
_entity_poly.entity_id
_entity_poly.type
_entity_poly.pdbx_seq_one_letter_code
_entity_poly.pdbx_strand_id
1 'polypeptide(L)'
;MDSEVVLVLMVGGGGSSPAEMVVHRAREAAACDLLEAVLEAGCVSRAIVATDNPRWLEPLAHLPLEVDLDPPGEPFHFGRRLADVVRRHRLEAVLYAGGGSAPLMFPVDWQGVLAEFITAHSMVVTNNLHSSDWVAFRPAEAFCSLIAGQERDNGLAWVLVHEGGLPVRVLPPSASSRFDLDTPADLLIARAHPGLLPHLRATLAELDWPEEVVEGVLEVMAREGSQLAVIGRSSSAAWASLEESTRCWVRLFVEERGMIASGRLRRGEVRSLLAEYLERVGVEAFFSTLSGLVDAALMDNRVILAARGVWPSRADRFSADLFRWWEVRDPFLRVFARAAAGVGIPLLMGGQSVVSGGLLALVGVLRQRKGER
;
A
#
# COMPACT_ATOMS: atom_id res chain seq x y z
N MET A 1 7.20 35.71 -5.09
CA MET A 1 7.16 35.03 -3.79
C MET A 1 7.14 33.57 -4.14
N ASP A 2 8.20 32.84 -3.81
CA ASP A 2 8.21 31.40 -4.03
C ASP A 2 7.11 30.81 -3.14
N SER A 3 6.10 30.24 -3.78
CA SER A 3 4.93 29.68 -3.11
C SER A 3 5.38 28.48 -2.28
N GLU A 4 5.10 28.56 -0.99
CA GLU A 4 5.40 27.55 0.01
C GLU A 4 4.67 26.22 -0.30
N VAL A 5 5.41 25.10 -0.29
CA VAL A 5 4.80 23.76 -0.42
C VAL A 5 4.28 23.31 0.94
N VAL A 6 3.00 22.95 1.00
CA VAL A 6 2.34 22.48 2.22
C VAL A 6 1.99 21.00 2.08
N LEU A 7 2.34 20.20 3.09
CA LEU A 7 1.88 18.81 3.18
C LEU A 7 0.45 18.79 3.69
N VAL A 8 -0.45 18.11 2.98
CA VAL A 8 -1.78 17.71 3.46
C VAL A 8 -1.75 16.20 3.66
N LEU A 9 -1.67 15.78 4.91
CA LEU A 9 -1.62 14.38 5.30
C LEU A 9 -3.01 13.94 5.79
N MET A 10 -3.53 12.82 5.27
CA MET A 10 -4.82 12.28 5.71
C MET A 10 -4.66 10.91 6.36
N VAL A 11 -5.11 10.79 7.61
CA VAL A 11 -5.05 9.56 8.40
C VAL A 11 -6.35 9.42 9.17
N GLY A 12 -7.07 8.31 9.00
CA GLY A 12 -8.33 8.08 9.72
C GLY A 12 -9.03 6.81 9.27
N GLY A 13 -10.25 6.57 9.75
CA GLY A 13 -11.10 5.48 9.28
C GLY A 13 -10.63 4.08 9.69
N GLY A 14 -10.09 3.98 10.91
CA GLY A 14 -9.70 2.71 11.53
C GLY A 14 -10.88 1.73 11.63
N GLY A 15 -10.59 0.44 11.58
CA GLY A 15 -11.60 -0.60 11.83
C GLY A 15 -11.64 -0.99 13.31
N SER A 16 -12.68 -1.75 13.68
CA SER A 16 -12.91 -2.13 15.08
C SER A 16 -12.39 -3.53 15.45
N SER A 17 -11.98 -4.34 14.46
CA SER A 17 -11.37 -5.65 14.78
C SER A 17 -9.90 -5.46 15.22
N PRO A 18 -9.35 -6.38 16.03
CA PRO A 18 -7.97 -6.29 16.50
C PRO A 18 -6.94 -6.11 15.37
N ALA A 19 -7.07 -6.85 14.26
CA ALA A 19 -6.17 -6.73 13.13
C ALA A 19 -6.30 -5.37 12.42
N GLU A 20 -7.51 -4.84 12.28
CA GLU A 20 -7.71 -3.50 11.71
C GLU A 20 -7.11 -2.40 12.58
N MET A 21 -7.24 -2.52 13.91
CA MET A 21 -6.66 -1.55 14.84
C MET A 21 -5.13 -1.55 14.78
N VAL A 22 -4.50 -2.73 14.64
CA VAL A 22 -3.04 -2.84 14.48
C VAL A 22 -2.56 -2.21 13.17
N VAL A 23 -3.23 -2.50 12.04
CA VAL A 23 -2.91 -1.86 10.75
C VAL A 23 -3.10 -0.35 10.82
N HIS A 24 -4.15 0.13 11.49
CA HIS A 24 -4.37 1.55 11.68
C HIS A 24 -3.25 2.21 12.51
N ARG A 25 -2.84 1.60 13.64
CA ARG A 25 -1.72 2.10 14.45
C ARG A 25 -0.41 2.15 13.67
N ALA A 26 -0.14 1.13 12.85
CA ALA A 26 1.06 1.13 12.00
C ALA A 26 1.02 2.27 10.96
N ARG A 27 -0.16 2.61 10.43
CA ARG A 27 -0.33 3.80 9.55
C ARG A 27 -0.14 5.11 10.32
N GLU A 28 -0.62 5.23 11.55
CA GLU A 28 -0.33 6.41 12.39
C GLU A 28 1.18 6.55 12.64
N ALA A 29 1.88 5.44 12.92
CA ALA A 29 3.33 5.45 13.11
C ALA A 29 4.10 5.81 11.82
N ALA A 30 3.71 5.22 10.68
CA ALA A 30 4.28 5.57 9.37
C ALA A 30 3.99 7.03 8.98
N ALA A 31 2.84 7.55 9.38
CA ALA A 31 2.49 8.96 9.21
C ALA A 31 3.38 9.88 10.04
N CYS A 32 3.76 9.49 11.27
CA CYS A 32 4.75 10.22 12.05
C CYS A 32 6.10 10.28 11.34
N ASP A 33 6.58 9.13 10.87
CA ASP A 33 7.83 9.02 10.12
C ASP A 33 7.81 9.90 8.84
N LEU A 34 6.68 9.91 8.11
CA LEU A 34 6.51 10.74 6.92
C LEU A 34 6.55 12.23 7.26
N LEU A 35 5.86 12.67 8.32
CA LEU A 35 5.86 14.07 8.76
C LEU A 35 7.27 14.54 9.07
N GLU A 36 8.01 13.78 9.88
CA GLU A 36 9.39 14.09 10.23
C GLU A 36 10.27 14.11 8.98
N ALA A 37 10.21 13.09 8.13
CA ALA A 37 11.06 12.98 6.96
C ALA A 37 10.84 14.11 5.94
N VAL A 38 9.57 14.48 5.69
CA VAL A 38 9.20 15.53 4.73
C VAL A 38 9.56 16.93 5.25
N LEU A 39 9.42 17.17 6.55
CA LEU A 39 9.78 18.46 7.16
C LEU A 39 11.31 18.60 7.30
N GLU A 40 12.01 17.54 7.69
CA GLU A 40 13.48 17.51 7.74
C GLU A 40 14.11 17.73 6.35
N ALA A 41 13.46 17.22 5.30
CA ALA A 41 13.89 17.45 3.92
C ALA A 41 13.95 18.95 3.55
N GLY A 42 13.22 19.82 4.26
CA GLY A 42 13.24 21.28 4.06
C GLY A 42 12.51 21.75 2.79
N CYS A 43 11.89 20.84 2.04
CA CYS A 43 11.08 21.12 0.86
C CYS A 43 9.63 21.48 1.18
N VAL A 44 9.18 21.18 2.40
CA VAL A 44 7.86 21.50 2.94
C VAL A 44 8.06 22.26 4.23
N SER A 45 7.30 23.31 4.42
CA SER A 45 7.46 24.25 5.53
C SER A 45 6.57 23.94 6.73
N ARG A 46 5.39 23.36 6.47
CA ARG A 46 4.38 23.00 7.45
C ARG A 46 3.49 21.89 6.92
N ALA A 47 2.80 21.21 7.83
CA ALA A 47 1.85 20.17 7.48
C ALA A 47 0.47 20.47 8.07
N ILE A 48 -0.57 20.15 7.30
CA ILE A 48 -1.96 20.09 7.74
C ILE A 48 -2.34 18.61 7.83
N VAL A 49 -2.71 18.15 9.01
CA VAL A 49 -3.07 16.76 9.26
C VAL A 49 -4.59 16.64 9.41
N ALA A 50 -5.24 16.05 8.42
CA ALA A 50 -6.66 15.72 8.48
C ALA A 50 -6.86 14.35 9.13
N THR A 51 -7.57 14.31 10.25
CA THR A 51 -7.77 13.08 11.05
C THR A 51 -9.07 13.07 11.83
N ASP A 52 -9.59 11.87 12.10
CA ASP A 52 -10.71 11.62 13.02
C ASP A 52 -10.25 11.46 14.48
N ASN A 53 -8.94 11.27 14.70
CA ASN A 53 -8.34 11.13 16.02
C ASN A 53 -6.97 11.85 16.06
N PRO A 54 -6.80 12.94 16.82
CA PRO A 54 -5.54 13.69 16.85
C PRO A 54 -4.51 13.14 17.85
N ARG A 55 -4.87 12.17 18.71
CA ARG A 55 -4.02 11.75 19.85
C ARG A 55 -2.66 11.20 19.43
N TRP A 56 -2.58 10.55 18.27
CA TRP A 56 -1.32 10.00 17.77
C TRP A 56 -0.28 11.07 17.40
N LEU A 57 -0.70 12.34 17.27
CA LEU A 57 0.18 13.48 16.99
C LEU A 57 0.83 14.08 18.24
N GLU A 58 0.42 13.68 19.46
CA GLU A 58 0.97 14.23 20.71
C GLU A 58 2.52 14.19 20.77
N PRO A 59 3.21 13.13 20.33
CA PRO A 59 4.68 13.10 20.29
C PRO A 59 5.32 14.12 19.34
N LEU A 60 4.54 14.61 18.36
CA LEU A 60 5.01 15.50 17.28
C LEU A 60 4.64 16.97 17.51
N ALA A 61 4.18 17.34 18.71
CA ALA A 61 3.76 18.70 19.03
C ALA A 61 4.85 19.78 18.84
N HIS A 62 6.11 19.38 18.66
CA HIS A 62 7.24 20.25 18.40
C HIS A 62 7.40 20.63 16.91
N LEU A 63 6.70 19.94 16.00
CA LEU A 63 6.72 20.20 14.56
C LEU A 63 5.68 21.28 14.17
N PRO A 64 5.87 21.97 13.03
CA PRO A 64 4.91 22.96 12.51
C PRO A 64 3.66 22.29 11.91
N LEU A 65 2.83 21.72 12.80
CA LEU A 65 1.62 20.97 12.43
C LEU A 65 0.36 21.78 12.71
N GLU A 66 -0.57 21.74 11.77
CA GLU A 66 -1.95 22.19 11.93
C GLU A 66 -2.88 20.97 11.88
N VAL A 67 -3.65 20.75 12.95
CA VAL A 67 -4.60 19.65 13.01
C VAL A 67 -5.95 20.10 12.48
N ASP A 68 -6.45 19.38 11.47
CA ASP A 68 -7.75 19.63 10.86
C ASP A 68 -8.67 18.43 11.14
N LEU A 69 -9.56 18.55 12.13
CA LEU A 69 -10.41 17.43 12.51
C LEU A 69 -11.49 17.16 11.46
N ASP A 70 -11.71 15.89 11.18
CA ASP A 70 -12.80 15.47 10.29
C ASP A 70 -14.17 15.85 10.90
N PRO A 71 -15.11 16.39 10.09
CA PRO A 71 -16.43 16.77 10.59
C PRO A 71 -17.17 15.57 11.22
N PRO A 72 -17.65 15.69 12.47
CA PRO A 72 -18.28 14.57 13.16
C PRO A 72 -19.61 14.19 12.50
N GLY A 73 -19.81 12.90 12.26
CA GLY A 73 -21.08 12.37 11.74
C GLY A 73 -21.29 12.51 10.24
N GLU A 74 -20.33 13.07 9.50
CA GLU A 74 -20.38 13.13 8.03
C GLU A 74 -19.64 11.93 7.40
N PRO A 75 -20.18 11.31 6.33
CA PRO A 75 -19.44 10.31 5.57
C PRO A 75 -18.17 10.92 4.96
N PHE A 76 -17.03 10.29 5.22
CA PHE A 76 -15.76 10.73 4.64
C PHE A 76 -15.78 10.62 3.11
N HIS A 77 -15.37 11.69 2.43
CA HIS A 77 -15.15 11.72 1.00
C HIS A 77 -13.83 12.42 0.69
N PHE A 78 -12.85 11.63 0.25
CA PHE A 78 -11.46 12.07 0.04
C PHE A 78 -11.35 13.42 -0.70
N GLY A 79 -11.89 13.49 -1.92
CA GLY A 79 -11.73 14.65 -2.78
C GLY A 79 -12.35 15.92 -2.20
N ARG A 80 -13.54 15.81 -1.59
CA ARG A 80 -14.21 16.95 -0.95
C ARG A 80 -13.39 17.44 0.25
N ARG A 81 -12.85 16.52 1.04
CA ARG A 81 -12.00 16.83 2.19
C ARG A 81 -10.72 17.55 1.77
N LEU A 82 -10.04 17.03 0.74
CA LEU A 82 -8.80 17.64 0.24
C LEU A 82 -9.08 19.01 -0.39
N ALA A 83 -10.13 19.13 -1.21
CA ALA A 83 -10.51 20.41 -1.82
C ALA A 83 -10.91 21.46 -0.77
N ASP A 84 -11.56 21.06 0.31
CA ASP A 84 -11.90 21.96 1.43
C ASP A 84 -10.65 22.49 2.14
N VAL A 85 -9.70 21.60 2.49
CA VAL A 85 -8.41 22.01 3.08
C VAL A 85 -7.65 22.96 2.14
N VAL A 86 -7.57 22.64 0.85
CA VAL A 86 -6.91 23.51 -0.14
C VAL A 86 -7.53 24.91 -0.16
N ARG A 87 -8.87 25.01 -0.16
CA ARG A 87 -9.57 26.31 -0.20
C ARG A 87 -9.43 27.09 1.10
N ARG A 88 -9.64 26.46 2.26
CA ARG A 88 -9.60 27.14 3.56
C ARG A 88 -8.23 27.72 3.87
N HIS A 89 -7.17 26.99 3.52
CA HIS A 89 -5.80 27.41 3.76
C HIS A 89 -5.17 28.12 2.55
N ARG A 90 -5.92 28.32 1.44
CA ARG A 90 -5.48 28.97 0.19
C ARG A 90 -4.16 28.39 -0.32
N LEU A 91 -4.10 27.06 -0.38
CA LEU A 91 -2.87 26.35 -0.75
C LEU A 91 -2.61 26.48 -2.25
N GLU A 92 -1.41 26.94 -2.61
CA GLU A 92 -0.97 27.02 -4.01
C GLU A 92 -0.21 25.76 -4.43
N ALA A 93 0.71 25.27 -3.60
CA ALA A 93 1.49 24.06 -3.85
C ALA A 93 1.25 23.05 -2.73
N VAL A 94 0.77 21.87 -3.09
CA VAL A 94 0.33 20.85 -2.14
C VAL A 94 1.09 19.57 -2.39
N LEU A 95 1.61 18.96 -1.32
CA LEU A 95 1.94 17.53 -1.28
C LEU A 95 0.82 16.82 -0.51
N TYR A 96 -0.02 16.04 -1.19
CA TYR A 96 -0.95 15.14 -0.51
C TYR A 96 -0.27 13.79 -0.24
N ALA A 97 -0.50 13.21 0.94
CA ALA A 97 -0.13 11.82 1.26
C ALA A 97 -1.18 11.15 2.16
N GLY A 98 -1.36 9.83 1.99
CA GLY A 98 -2.09 8.99 2.94
C GLY A 98 -1.19 8.44 4.05
N GLY A 99 -1.73 8.16 5.24
CA GLY A 99 -0.94 7.73 6.40
C GLY A 99 -0.13 6.43 6.23
N GLY A 100 -0.55 5.53 5.34
CA GLY A 100 0.20 4.30 5.04
C GLY A 100 1.16 4.41 3.87
N SER A 101 1.33 5.61 3.29
CA SER A 101 2.12 5.80 2.07
C SER A 101 3.61 5.99 2.35
N ALA A 102 4.45 5.62 1.38
CA ALA A 102 5.88 5.93 1.38
C ALA A 102 6.66 5.59 2.67
N PRO A 103 6.45 4.41 3.32
CA PRO A 103 7.08 4.07 4.60
C PRO A 103 8.60 3.85 4.53
N LEU A 104 9.20 3.95 3.33
CA LEU A 104 10.62 3.72 3.04
C LEU A 104 11.25 4.93 2.32
N MET A 105 10.64 6.11 2.40
CA MET A 105 11.17 7.37 1.84
C MET A 105 11.83 8.20 2.94
N PHE A 106 13.14 8.44 2.81
CA PHE A 106 13.94 9.24 3.73
C PHE A 106 13.93 10.73 3.34
N PRO A 107 14.41 11.65 4.21
CA PRO A 107 14.49 13.08 3.89
C PRO A 107 15.17 13.38 2.54
N VAL A 108 16.28 12.70 2.24
CA VAL A 108 17.02 12.87 0.97
C VAL A 108 16.20 12.45 -0.26
N ASP A 109 15.33 11.45 -0.11
CA ASP A 109 14.46 11.02 -1.20
C ASP A 109 13.42 12.10 -1.50
N TRP A 110 12.81 12.68 -0.46
CA TRP A 110 11.86 13.79 -0.60
C TRP A 110 12.50 15.04 -1.23
N GLN A 111 13.74 15.38 -0.85
CA GLN A 111 14.51 16.45 -1.50
C GLN A 111 14.65 16.21 -3.00
N GLY A 112 15.11 15.02 -3.40
CA GLY A 112 15.26 14.67 -4.82
C GLY A 112 13.93 14.62 -5.57
N VAL A 113 12.87 14.18 -4.91
CA VAL A 113 11.52 14.08 -5.47
C VAL A 113 10.92 15.46 -5.75
N LEU A 114 11.12 16.42 -4.84
CA LEU A 114 10.47 17.73 -4.89
C LEU A 114 11.34 18.85 -5.48
N ALA A 115 12.63 18.60 -5.76
CA ALA A 115 13.55 19.61 -6.29
C ALA A 115 13.02 20.36 -7.53
N GLU A 116 12.48 19.61 -8.50
CA GLU A 116 11.89 20.20 -9.72
C GLU A 116 10.53 20.85 -9.44
N PHE A 117 9.73 20.25 -8.55
CA PHE A 117 8.40 20.71 -8.20
C PHE A 117 8.39 22.11 -7.56
N ILE A 118 9.37 22.39 -6.69
CA ILE A 118 9.48 23.67 -5.96
C ILE A 118 9.66 24.84 -6.93
N THR A 119 10.39 24.64 -8.02
CA THR A 119 10.71 25.70 -8.99
C THR A 119 9.75 25.75 -10.18
N ALA A 120 8.94 24.71 -10.39
CA ALA A 120 7.97 24.65 -11.46
C ALA A 120 6.78 25.58 -11.24
N HIS A 121 6.24 26.18 -12.31
CA HIS A 121 5.00 26.96 -12.25
C HIS A 121 3.75 26.09 -12.11
N SER A 122 3.72 24.96 -12.83
CA SER A 122 2.61 24.00 -12.83
C SER A 122 3.15 22.60 -13.07
N MET A 123 2.84 21.65 -12.19
CA MET A 123 3.34 20.28 -12.28
C MET A 123 2.57 19.35 -11.35
N VAL A 124 2.54 18.06 -11.71
CA VAL A 124 2.22 16.94 -10.83
C VAL A 124 3.47 16.08 -10.64
N VAL A 125 3.81 15.73 -9.41
CA VAL A 125 4.78 14.68 -9.08
C VAL A 125 4.06 13.61 -8.27
N THR A 126 4.17 12.34 -8.66
CA THR A 126 3.48 11.26 -7.95
C THR A 126 4.30 9.98 -7.97
N ASN A 127 4.08 9.13 -6.97
CA ASN A 127 4.59 7.78 -7.02
C ASN A 127 3.99 6.94 -8.15
N ASN A 128 2.71 7.15 -8.48
CA ASN A 128 2.00 6.29 -9.40
C ASN A 128 0.88 7.05 -10.12
N LEU A 129 0.99 7.20 -11.44
CA LEU A 129 -0.01 7.91 -12.23
C LEU A 129 -1.41 7.26 -12.17
N HIS A 130 -1.50 5.93 -12.05
CA HIS A 130 -2.76 5.20 -12.18
C HIS A 130 -3.40 4.79 -10.85
N SER A 131 -2.67 4.96 -9.74
CA SER A 131 -3.12 4.59 -8.39
C SER A 131 -2.18 5.25 -7.39
N SER A 132 -2.35 6.55 -7.19
CA SER A 132 -1.47 7.35 -6.33
C SER A 132 -1.75 7.12 -4.86
N ASP A 133 -0.69 7.05 -4.05
CA ASP A 133 -0.77 7.04 -2.59
C ASP A 133 -0.31 8.39 -2.01
N TRP A 134 0.45 9.14 -2.82
CA TRP A 134 0.78 10.54 -2.60
C TRP A 134 0.93 11.27 -3.94
N VAL A 135 0.66 12.58 -3.92
CA VAL A 135 0.72 13.46 -5.11
C VAL A 135 1.14 14.87 -4.67
N ALA A 136 2.24 15.37 -5.23
CA ALA A 136 2.55 16.79 -5.21
C ALA A 136 1.95 17.47 -6.44
N PHE A 137 1.22 18.58 -6.29
CA PHE A 137 0.62 19.28 -7.42
C PHE A 137 0.49 20.79 -7.17
N ARG A 138 0.59 21.56 -8.26
CA ARG A 138 0.37 23.02 -8.28
C ARG A 138 -0.08 23.50 -9.66
N PRO A 139 -0.85 24.59 -9.76
CA PRO A 139 -1.50 25.31 -8.66
C PRO A 139 -2.71 24.54 -8.10
N ALA A 140 -2.79 24.32 -6.79
CA ALA A 140 -3.79 23.43 -6.19
C ALA A 140 -5.22 23.99 -6.19
N GLU A 141 -5.41 25.27 -5.86
CA GLU A 141 -6.74 25.90 -5.77
C GLU A 141 -7.51 25.85 -7.10
N ALA A 142 -6.81 25.98 -8.24
CA ALA A 142 -7.41 25.95 -9.57
C ALA A 142 -8.09 24.60 -9.89
N PHE A 143 -7.66 23.52 -9.25
CA PHE A 143 -8.19 22.16 -9.50
C PHE A 143 -9.14 21.68 -8.41
N CYS A 144 -9.56 22.51 -7.45
CA CYS A 144 -10.44 22.06 -6.35
C CYS A 144 -11.74 21.39 -6.81
N SER A 145 -12.35 21.84 -7.92
CA SER A 145 -13.56 21.18 -8.47
C SER A 145 -13.27 19.77 -8.98
N LEU A 146 -12.10 19.60 -9.60
CA LEU A 146 -11.64 18.33 -10.13
C LEU A 146 -11.26 17.35 -9.01
N ILE A 147 -10.54 17.86 -8.00
CA ILE A 147 -10.19 17.15 -6.76
C ILE A 147 -11.47 16.70 -6.04
N ALA A 148 -12.46 17.58 -5.89
CA ALA A 148 -13.71 17.28 -5.19
C ALA A 148 -14.51 16.12 -5.80
N GLY A 149 -14.31 15.82 -7.09
CA GLY A 149 -14.93 14.69 -7.78
C GLY A 149 -14.34 13.31 -7.43
N GLN A 150 -13.21 13.26 -6.72
CA GLN A 150 -12.52 12.00 -6.44
C GLN A 150 -13.00 11.36 -5.14
N GLU A 151 -13.60 10.18 -5.21
CA GLU A 151 -14.02 9.40 -4.02
C GLU A 151 -12.82 8.89 -3.20
N ARG A 152 -11.68 8.68 -3.85
CA ARG A 152 -10.43 8.12 -3.30
C ARG A 152 -9.22 8.80 -3.95
N ASP A 153 -8.08 8.70 -3.30
CA ASP A 153 -6.80 9.26 -3.75
C ASP A 153 -6.21 8.59 -4.99
N ASN A 154 -6.47 7.29 -5.19
CA ASN A 154 -5.85 6.52 -6.27
C ASN A 154 -5.99 7.18 -7.67
N GLY A 155 -7.10 7.88 -7.93
CA GLY A 155 -7.36 8.55 -9.21
C GLY A 155 -6.80 9.97 -9.33
N LEU A 156 -6.31 10.56 -8.24
CA LEU A 156 -6.00 12.00 -8.16
C LEU A 156 -4.98 12.45 -9.21
N ALA A 157 -3.82 11.79 -9.29
CA ALA A 157 -2.80 12.18 -10.27
C ALA A 157 -3.28 11.99 -11.70
N TRP A 158 -3.99 10.89 -11.99
CA TRP A 158 -4.51 10.63 -13.34
C TRP A 158 -5.42 11.78 -13.79
N VAL A 159 -6.37 12.17 -12.94
CA VAL A 159 -7.35 13.21 -13.26
C VAL A 159 -6.67 14.58 -13.39
N LEU A 160 -5.76 14.95 -12.49
CA LEU A 160 -5.01 16.21 -12.56
C LEU A 160 -4.21 16.35 -13.87
N VAL A 161 -3.71 15.24 -14.41
CA VAL A 161 -2.95 15.22 -15.66
C VAL A 161 -3.85 15.19 -16.89
N HIS A 162 -4.81 14.25 -16.94
CA HIS A 162 -5.59 13.99 -18.15
C HIS A 162 -6.74 14.98 -18.35
N GLU A 163 -7.38 15.38 -17.26
CA GLU A 163 -8.47 16.38 -17.29
C GLU A 163 -7.95 17.78 -16.94
N GLY A 164 -7.00 17.87 -15.99
CA GLY A 164 -6.41 19.15 -15.59
C GLY A 164 -5.29 19.66 -16.51
N GLY A 165 -4.74 18.82 -17.40
CA GLY A 165 -3.71 19.21 -18.36
C GLY A 165 -2.34 19.51 -17.75
N LEU A 166 -2.09 19.11 -16.50
CA LEU A 166 -0.82 19.36 -15.83
C LEU A 166 0.30 18.45 -16.36
N PRO A 167 1.52 18.96 -16.57
CA PRO A 167 2.67 18.11 -16.86
C PRO A 167 3.00 17.24 -15.64
N VAL A 168 3.49 16.03 -15.89
CA VAL A 168 3.70 15.03 -14.82
C VAL A 168 5.10 14.46 -14.80
N ARG A 169 5.61 14.29 -13.58
CA ARG A 169 6.77 13.45 -13.28
C ARG A 169 6.34 12.27 -12.42
N VAL A 170 6.44 11.07 -12.97
CA VAL A 170 6.11 9.82 -12.25
C VAL A 170 7.40 9.20 -11.76
N LEU A 171 7.47 8.84 -10.48
CA LEU A 171 8.64 8.15 -9.95
C LEU A 171 8.78 6.74 -10.55
N PRO A 172 10.02 6.30 -10.79
CA PRO A 172 10.27 4.91 -11.16
C PRO A 172 9.79 3.96 -10.04
N PRO A 173 9.26 2.77 -10.40
CA PRO A 173 8.87 1.78 -9.40
C PRO A 173 10.05 1.32 -8.55
N SER A 174 9.93 1.48 -7.23
CA SER A 174 10.85 0.96 -6.23
C SER A 174 10.06 0.62 -4.96
N ALA A 175 10.70 -0.03 -3.98
CA ALA A 175 10.09 -0.22 -2.66
C ALA A 175 9.67 1.13 -2.05
N SER A 176 10.56 2.12 -2.06
CA SER A 176 10.28 3.47 -1.53
C SER A 176 9.13 4.19 -2.23
N SER A 177 8.97 4.03 -3.55
CA SER A 177 7.88 4.71 -4.26
C SER A 177 6.55 3.94 -4.21
N ARG A 178 6.56 2.61 -4.16
CA ARG A 178 5.35 1.79 -4.37
C ARG A 178 4.83 1.03 -3.16
N PHE A 179 5.64 0.88 -2.11
CA PHE A 179 5.21 0.15 -0.94
C PHE A 179 4.29 1.00 -0.08
N ASP A 180 3.20 0.41 0.36
CA ASP A 180 2.14 1.00 1.17
C ASP A 180 1.72 0.01 2.27
N LEU A 181 1.09 0.52 3.32
CA LEU A 181 0.63 -0.27 4.46
C LEU A 181 -0.90 -0.38 4.44
N ASP A 182 -1.43 -1.43 3.81
CA ASP A 182 -2.86 -1.59 3.57
C ASP A 182 -3.50 -2.79 4.29
N THR A 183 -2.70 -3.81 4.54
CA THR A 183 -3.12 -5.12 5.03
C THR A 183 -2.11 -5.65 6.06
N PRO A 184 -2.49 -6.67 6.85
CA PRO A 184 -1.57 -7.29 7.79
C PRO A 184 -0.28 -7.83 7.14
N ALA A 185 -0.38 -8.35 5.92
CA ALA A 185 0.77 -8.85 5.18
C ALA A 185 1.81 -7.76 4.90
N ASP A 186 1.36 -6.53 4.68
CA ASP A 186 2.25 -5.39 4.45
C ASP A 186 3.06 -5.07 5.70
N LEU A 187 2.47 -5.20 6.88
CA LEU A 187 3.20 -5.03 8.14
C LEU A 187 4.26 -6.13 8.35
N LEU A 188 3.95 -7.38 7.98
CA LEU A 188 4.90 -8.49 8.05
C LEU A 188 6.09 -8.25 7.09
N ILE A 189 5.82 -7.79 5.87
CA ILE A 189 6.87 -7.44 4.90
C ILE A 189 7.68 -6.25 5.40
N ALA A 190 7.02 -5.20 5.90
CA ALA A 190 7.65 -4.00 6.43
C ALA A 190 8.59 -4.35 7.57
N ARG A 191 8.16 -5.18 8.52
CA ARG A 191 8.96 -5.61 9.67
C ARG A 191 10.28 -6.28 9.28
N ALA A 192 10.30 -7.04 8.18
CA ALA A 192 11.52 -7.65 7.64
C ALA A 192 12.41 -6.64 6.89
N HIS A 193 11.91 -5.44 6.59
CA HIS A 193 12.63 -4.44 5.80
C HIS A 193 13.61 -3.62 6.67
N PRO A 194 14.91 -3.59 6.32
CA PRO A 194 15.92 -2.90 7.12
C PRO A 194 15.80 -1.38 7.08
N GLY A 195 15.21 -0.83 6.01
CA GLY A 195 15.02 0.60 5.78
C GLY A 195 13.81 1.25 6.47
N LEU A 196 13.22 0.64 7.49
CA LEU A 196 12.10 1.28 8.23
C LEU A 196 12.56 2.50 9.02
N LEU A 197 11.72 3.53 9.04
CA LEU A 197 11.88 4.71 9.87
C LEU A 197 11.48 4.43 11.35
N PRO A 198 11.91 5.27 12.31
CA PRO A 198 11.91 4.94 13.73
C PRO A 198 10.54 4.60 14.34
N HIS A 199 9.49 5.37 14.05
CA HIS A 199 8.18 5.20 14.69
C HIS A 199 7.50 3.90 14.23
N LEU A 200 7.51 3.65 12.92
CA LEU A 200 6.98 2.43 12.34
C LEU A 200 7.80 1.21 12.81
N ARG A 201 9.13 1.31 12.84
CA ARG A 201 9.99 0.24 13.36
C ARG A 201 9.65 -0.12 14.81
N ALA A 202 9.50 0.87 15.69
CA ALA A 202 9.15 0.64 17.09
C ALA A 202 7.77 -0.02 17.21
N THR A 203 6.77 0.47 16.46
CA THR A 203 5.42 -0.11 16.44
C THR A 203 5.40 -1.56 15.97
N LEU A 204 6.18 -1.89 14.92
CA LEU A 204 6.24 -3.24 14.38
C LEU A 204 7.04 -4.22 15.26
N ALA A 205 7.97 -3.73 16.08
CA ALA A 205 8.73 -4.55 17.03
C ALA A 205 7.84 -5.14 18.14
N GLU A 206 6.70 -4.52 18.43
CA GLU A 206 5.73 -5.00 19.43
C GLU A 206 4.75 -6.05 18.88
N LEU A 207 4.81 -6.37 17.59
CA LEU A 207 3.87 -7.31 16.97
C LEU A 207 4.16 -8.76 17.39
N ASP A 208 3.13 -9.43 17.89
CA ASP A 208 3.12 -10.88 18.12
C ASP A 208 2.44 -11.61 16.94
N TRP A 209 2.92 -11.34 15.73
CA TRP A 209 2.41 -11.90 14.48
C TRP A 209 3.50 -12.78 13.83
N PRO A 210 3.13 -13.83 13.07
CA PRO A 210 4.09 -14.80 12.54
C PRO A 210 5.01 -14.18 11.49
N GLU A 211 6.30 -14.11 11.79
CA GLU A 211 7.35 -13.60 10.91
C GLU A 211 7.92 -14.70 10.00
N GLU A 212 7.77 -15.96 10.39
CA GLU A 212 8.39 -17.13 9.77
C GLU A 212 7.96 -17.29 8.31
N VAL A 213 6.76 -16.84 7.97
CA VAL A 213 6.24 -16.87 6.61
C VAL A 213 7.07 -15.95 5.69
N VAL A 214 7.39 -14.73 6.14
CA VAL A 214 8.18 -13.79 5.34
C VAL A 214 9.62 -14.26 5.24
N GLU A 215 10.19 -14.76 6.34
CA GLU A 215 11.54 -15.32 6.32
C GLU A 215 11.64 -16.53 5.38
N GLY A 216 10.71 -17.48 5.46
CA GLY A 216 10.68 -18.65 4.57
C GLY A 216 10.54 -18.26 3.09
N VAL A 217 9.76 -17.22 2.77
CA VAL A 217 9.70 -16.68 1.40
C VAL A 217 11.06 -16.10 0.98
N LEU A 218 11.71 -15.32 1.83
CA LEU A 218 13.03 -14.72 1.54
C LEU A 218 14.12 -15.80 1.37
N GLU A 219 14.08 -16.86 2.17
CA GLU A 219 14.97 -18.03 2.05
C GLU A 219 14.77 -18.73 0.71
N VAL A 220 13.51 -18.98 0.31
CA VAL A 220 13.21 -19.53 -1.01
C VAL A 220 13.73 -18.60 -2.10
N MET A 221 13.44 -17.29 -2.03
CA MET A 221 13.91 -16.28 -2.97
C MET A 221 15.45 -16.18 -3.07
N ALA A 222 16.18 -16.58 -2.04
CA ALA A 222 17.65 -16.58 -2.03
C ALA A 222 18.25 -17.89 -2.58
N ARG A 223 17.50 -18.99 -2.55
CA ARG A 223 17.97 -20.33 -2.95
C ARG A 223 17.91 -20.51 -4.47
N GLU A 224 19.05 -20.72 -5.10
CA GLU A 224 19.13 -20.99 -6.54
C GLU A 224 18.34 -22.24 -6.93
N GLY A 225 17.57 -22.15 -8.03
CA GLY A 225 16.76 -23.25 -8.55
C GLY A 225 15.50 -23.61 -7.73
N SER A 226 15.22 -22.89 -6.64
CA SER A 226 13.93 -23.01 -5.94
C SER A 226 12.79 -22.47 -6.79
N GLN A 227 11.54 -22.81 -6.44
CA GLN A 227 10.36 -22.41 -7.20
C GLN A 227 9.46 -21.47 -6.39
N LEU A 228 9.13 -20.30 -6.95
CA LEU A 228 8.27 -19.30 -6.30
C LEU A 228 7.03 -19.03 -7.15
N ALA A 229 5.84 -19.01 -6.55
CA ALA A 229 4.63 -18.50 -7.21
C ALA A 229 4.34 -17.06 -6.82
N VAL A 230 3.97 -16.22 -7.80
CA VAL A 230 3.37 -14.90 -7.59
C VAL A 230 1.98 -14.92 -8.20
N ILE A 231 0.96 -14.75 -7.36
CA ILE A 231 -0.45 -14.96 -7.72
C ILE A 231 -1.25 -13.69 -7.43
N GLY A 232 -1.93 -13.15 -8.45
CA GLY A 232 -2.87 -12.03 -8.33
C GLY A 232 -2.47 -10.78 -9.13
N ARG A 233 -2.73 -9.57 -8.60
CA ARG A 233 -2.63 -8.31 -9.36
C ARG A 233 -1.22 -7.71 -9.41
N SER A 234 -0.28 -8.48 -9.91
CA SER A 234 1.12 -8.06 -9.97
C SER A 234 1.43 -7.17 -11.19
N SER A 235 2.54 -6.42 -11.11
CA SER A 235 2.97 -5.50 -12.17
C SER A 235 4.23 -5.96 -12.87
N SER A 236 4.36 -5.64 -14.17
CA SER A 236 5.57 -5.94 -14.95
C SER A 236 6.85 -5.39 -14.31
N ALA A 237 6.79 -4.22 -13.67
CA ALA A 237 7.93 -3.66 -12.95
C ALA A 237 8.32 -4.48 -11.71
N ALA A 238 7.34 -5.01 -10.98
CA ALA A 238 7.60 -5.91 -9.86
C ALA A 238 8.18 -7.24 -10.33
N TRP A 239 7.75 -7.76 -11.48
CA TRP A 239 8.30 -8.98 -12.09
C TRP A 239 9.74 -8.80 -12.50
N ALA A 240 10.02 -7.73 -13.26
CA ALA A 240 11.37 -7.42 -13.72
C ALA A 240 12.33 -7.30 -12.52
N SER A 241 11.93 -6.56 -11.48
CA SER A 241 12.71 -6.42 -10.26
C SER A 241 12.97 -7.75 -9.55
N LEU A 242 11.96 -8.63 -9.48
CA LEU A 242 12.11 -9.96 -8.90
C LEU A 242 13.11 -10.82 -9.69
N GLU A 243 12.88 -10.98 -11.00
CA GLU A 243 13.71 -11.78 -11.91
C GLU A 243 15.17 -11.32 -11.92
N GLU A 244 15.42 -10.01 -11.92
CA GLU A 244 16.78 -9.45 -11.85
C GLU A 244 17.49 -9.75 -10.53
N SER A 245 16.72 -10.02 -9.47
CA SER A 245 17.24 -10.11 -8.10
C SER A 245 17.33 -11.53 -7.57
N THR A 246 16.75 -12.51 -8.27
CA THR A 246 16.70 -13.91 -7.85
C THR A 246 17.19 -14.87 -8.92
N ARG A 247 17.58 -16.07 -8.49
CA ARG A 247 17.82 -17.23 -9.37
C ARG A 247 16.77 -18.33 -9.15
N CYS A 248 15.67 -17.99 -8.49
CA CYS A 248 14.51 -18.84 -8.37
C CYS A 248 13.76 -18.92 -9.69
N TRP A 249 13.12 -20.05 -9.95
CA TRP A 249 12.18 -20.19 -11.05
C TRP A 249 10.83 -19.64 -10.61
N VAL A 250 10.42 -18.52 -11.21
CA VAL A 250 9.18 -17.83 -10.84
C VAL A 250 8.03 -18.28 -11.74
N ARG A 251 6.91 -18.64 -11.12
CA ARG A 251 5.61 -18.88 -11.77
C ARG A 251 4.71 -17.68 -11.54
N LEU A 252 4.31 -17.01 -12.61
CA LEU A 252 3.42 -15.85 -12.54
C LEU A 252 1.99 -16.23 -12.93
N PHE A 253 1.04 -16.03 -12.02
CA PHE A 253 -0.40 -16.14 -12.29
C PHE A 253 -1.04 -14.77 -12.09
N VAL A 254 -1.10 -13.99 -13.18
CA VAL A 254 -1.43 -12.58 -13.11
C VAL A 254 -2.77 -12.33 -13.76
N GLU A 255 -3.72 -11.85 -12.96
CA GLU A 255 -5.11 -11.69 -13.38
C GLU A 255 -5.68 -10.38 -12.81
N GLU A 256 -6.61 -9.77 -13.54
CA GLU A 256 -7.50 -8.70 -13.01
C GLU A 256 -6.78 -7.47 -12.43
N ARG A 257 -5.59 -7.14 -12.98
CA ARG A 257 -4.91 -5.87 -12.68
C ARG A 257 -5.85 -4.70 -13.04
N GLY A 258 -6.09 -3.82 -12.06
CA GLY A 258 -7.00 -2.67 -12.23
C GLY A 258 -8.50 -2.99 -12.07
N MET A 259 -8.87 -4.18 -11.59
CA MET A 259 -10.28 -4.55 -11.36
C MET A 259 -11.07 -3.61 -10.45
N ILE A 260 -10.39 -2.93 -9.52
CA ILE A 260 -11.01 -1.94 -8.62
C ILE A 260 -11.21 -0.62 -9.37
N ALA A 261 -10.15 -0.10 -9.98
CA ALA A 261 -10.16 1.20 -10.68
C ALA A 261 -11.12 1.20 -11.87
N SER A 262 -11.18 0.11 -12.64
CA SER A 262 -12.10 -0.05 -13.78
C SER A 262 -13.57 -0.31 -13.37
N GLY A 263 -13.84 -0.46 -12.07
CA GLY A 263 -15.17 -0.79 -11.56
C GLY A 263 -15.63 -2.23 -11.84
N ARG A 264 -14.79 -3.10 -12.41
CA ARG A 264 -15.12 -4.52 -12.67
C ARG A 264 -15.55 -5.26 -11.42
N LEU A 265 -14.86 -5.01 -10.29
CA LEU A 265 -15.26 -5.56 -8.98
C LEU A 265 -16.70 -5.16 -8.63
N ARG A 266 -17.02 -3.86 -8.74
CA ARG A 266 -18.34 -3.32 -8.41
C ARG A 266 -19.44 -3.90 -9.30
N ARG A 267 -19.12 -4.19 -10.56
CA ARG A 267 -20.05 -4.80 -11.53
C ARG A 267 -20.09 -6.34 -11.48
N GLY A 268 -19.26 -6.98 -10.66
CA GLY A 268 -19.18 -8.45 -10.59
C GLY A 268 -18.60 -9.10 -11.84
N GLU A 269 -17.74 -8.40 -12.58
CA GLU A 269 -17.20 -8.84 -13.88
C GLU A 269 -15.81 -9.48 -13.82
N VAL A 270 -15.29 -9.66 -12.60
CA VAL A 270 -13.95 -10.18 -12.35
C VAL A 270 -13.90 -11.66 -12.72
N ARG A 271 -12.90 -12.07 -13.48
CA ARG A 271 -12.70 -13.48 -13.88
C ARG A 271 -11.30 -13.95 -13.51
N SER A 272 -11.18 -15.20 -13.11
CA SER A 272 -9.89 -15.82 -12.79
C SER A 272 -9.87 -17.29 -13.14
N LEU A 273 -8.87 -17.73 -13.90
CA LEU A 273 -8.61 -19.13 -14.21
C LEU A 273 -8.30 -19.92 -12.94
N LEU A 274 -7.58 -19.32 -11.97
CA LEU A 274 -7.32 -19.96 -10.69
C LEU A 274 -8.59 -20.14 -9.86
N ALA A 275 -9.50 -19.16 -9.88
CA ALA A 275 -10.80 -19.29 -9.22
C ALA A 275 -11.66 -20.39 -9.87
N GLU A 276 -11.65 -20.49 -11.20
CA GLU A 276 -12.34 -21.54 -11.96
C GLU A 276 -11.73 -22.93 -11.70
N TYR A 277 -10.40 -23.02 -11.59
CA TYR A 277 -9.71 -24.26 -11.22
C TYR A 277 -10.06 -24.68 -9.79
N LEU A 278 -10.00 -23.73 -8.83
CA LEU A 278 -10.36 -23.95 -7.44
C LEU A 278 -11.81 -24.46 -7.29
N GLU A 279 -12.75 -23.90 -8.04
CA GLU A 279 -14.15 -24.38 -8.03
C GLU A 279 -14.27 -25.84 -8.50
N ARG A 280 -13.44 -26.26 -9.45
CA ARG A 280 -13.47 -27.63 -9.99
C ARG A 280 -12.84 -28.66 -9.05
N VAL A 281 -11.74 -28.31 -8.38
CA VAL A 281 -10.96 -29.29 -7.58
C VAL A 281 -11.23 -29.19 -6.09
N GLY A 282 -11.82 -28.10 -5.61
CA GLY A 282 -11.97 -27.80 -4.19
C GLY A 282 -10.72 -27.15 -3.59
N VAL A 283 -10.89 -26.55 -2.42
CA VAL A 283 -9.86 -25.74 -1.74
C VAL A 283 -8.63 -26.57 -1.37
N GLU A 284 -8.85 -27.77 -0.83
CA GLU A 284 -7.81 -28.66 -0.32
C GLU A 284 -6.93 -29.17 -1.47
N ALA A 285 -7.54 -29.62 -2.56
CA ALA A 285 -6.81 -30.07 -3.75
C ALA A 285 -6.11 -28.90 -4.46
N PHE A 286 -6.67 -27.68 -4.43
CA PHE A 286 -6.02 -26.49 -4.95
C PHE A 286 -4.69 -26.22 -4.24
N PHE A 287 -4.69 -26.18 -2.91
CA PHE A 287 -3.46 -25.95 -2.13
C PHE A 287 -2.48 -27.12 -2.21
N SER A 288 -2.97 -28.36 -2.22
CA SER A 288 -2.11 -29.54 -2.46
C SER A 288 -1.46 -29.51 -3.85
N THR A 289 -2.16 -29.02 -4.87
CA THR A 289 -1.58 -28.84 -6.21
C THR A 289 -0.52 -27.75 -6.17
N LEU A 290 -0.82 -26.62 -5.52
CA LEU A 290 0.10 -25.48 -5.42
C LEU A 290 1.42 -25.88 -4.72
N SER A 291 1.35 -26.58 -3.58
CA SER A 291 2.56 -27.03 -2.86
C SER A 291 3.37 -28.08 -3.62
N GLY A 292 2.76 -28.82 -4.54
CA GLY A 292 3.48 -29.71 -5.45
C GLY A 292 4.22 -28.97 -6.58
N LEU A 293 3.90 -27.69 -6.82
CA LEU A 293 4.44 -26.90 -7.93
C LEU A 293 5.49 -25.87 -7.51
N VAL A 294 5.51 -25.46 -6.24
CA VAL A 294 6.39 -24.39 -5.74
C VAL A 294 6.90 -24.65 -4.33
N ASP A 295 8.05 -24.07 -4.01
CA ASP A 295 8.64 -24.06 -2.67
C ASP A 295 8.07 -22.93 -1.78
N ALA A 296 7.57 -21.84 -2.37
CA ALA A 296 6.89 -20.75 -1.67
C ALA A 296 5.88 -20.03 -2.59
N ALA A 297 4.96 -19.27 -2.01
CA ALA A 297 3.99 -18.48 -2.76
C ALA A 297 3.66 -17.11 -2.13
N LEU A 298 3.52 -16.11 -2.99
CA LEU A 298 2.95 -14.80 -2.69
C LEU A 298 1.58 -14.70 -3.35
N MET A 299 0.52 -14.45 -2.58
CA MET A 299 -0.85 -14.53 -3.07
C MET A 299 -1.71 -13.33 -2.66
N ASP A 300 -2.01 -12.48 -3.65
CA ASP A 300 -3.13 -11.53 -3.58
C ASP A 300 -4.43 -12.31 -3.82
N ASN A 301 -4.99 -12.86 -2.74
CA ASN A 301 -6.18 -13.73 -2.76
C ASN A 301 -7.47 -12.95 -3.12
N ARG A 302 -7.41 -11.62 -3.27
CA ARG A 302 -8.58 -10.79 -3.57
C ARG A 302 -9.14 -11.04 -4.97
N VAL A 303 -8.30 -11.47 -5.91
CA VAL A 303 -8.76 -11.86 -7.24
C VAL A 303 -9.67 -13.09 -7.17
N ILE A 304 -9.29 -14.11 -6.40
CA ILE A 304 -10.10 -15.32 -6.21
C ILE A 304 -11.43 -14.97 -5.57
N LEU A 305 -11.43 -14.16 -4.50
CA LEU A 305 -12.65 -13.74 -3.82
C LEU A 305 -13.61 -13.03 -4.79
N ALA A 306 -13.11 -12.03 -5.49
CA ALA A 306 -13.92 -11.26 -6.41
C ALA A 306 -14.43 -12.06 -7.61
N ALA A 307 -13.62 -12.96 -8.19
CA ALA A 307 -14.05 -13.82 -9.29
C ALA A 307 -15.14 -14.82 -8.87
N ARG A 308 -15.20 -15.16 -7.58
CA ARG A 308 -16.27 -15.97 -6.99
C ARG A 308 -17.51 -15.15 -6.59
N GLY A 309 -17.52 -13.84 -6.85
CA GLY A 309 -18.61 -12.95 -6.45
C GLY A 309 -18.73 -12.75 -4.92
N VAL A 310 -17.70 -13.09 -4.15
CA VAL A 310 -17.65 -12.86 -2.70
C VAL A 310 -16.68 -11.74 -2.36
N TRP A 311 -17.11 -10.85 -1.45
CA TRP A 311 -16.25 -9.77 -0.95
C TRP A 311 -16.40 -9.61 0.56
N PRO A 312 -15.74 -10.49 1.35
CA PRO A 312 -15.84 -10.48 2.80
C PRO A 312 -15.38 -9.16 3.43
N SER A 313 -15.79 -8.96 4.69
CA SER A 313 -15.44 -7.77 5.47
C SER A 313 -13.91 -7.56 5.55
N ARG A 314 -13.48 -6.33 5.84
CA ARG A 314 -12.05 -6.06 6.06
C ARG A 314 -11.51 -6.89 7.24
N ALA A 315 -12.27 -7.01 8.33
CA ALA A 315 -11.96 -7.89 9.45
C ALA A 315 -11.73 -9.35 9.00
N ASP A 316 -12.67 -9.95 8.25
CA ASP A 316 -12.52 -11.32 7.76
C ASP A 316 -11.29 -11.49 6.85
N ARG A 317 -11.08 -10.54 5.95
CA ARG A 317 -9.94 -10.54 5.03
C ARG A 317 -8.61 -10.44 5.79
N PHE A 318 -8.52 -9.58 6.80
CA PHE A 318 -7.31 -9.41 7.60
C PHE A 318 -7.02 -10.63 8.48
N SER A 319 -8.04 -11.21 9.13
CA SER A 319 -7.88 -12.46 9.88
C SER A 319 -7.47 -13.61 8.97
N ALA A 320 -8.00 -13.69 7.74
CA ALA A 320 -7.58 -14.69 6.76
C ALA A 320 -6.12 -14.53 6.30
N ASP A 321 -5.67 -13.29 6.05
CA ASP A 321 -4.27 -13.00 5.68
C ASP A 321 -3.28 -13.44 6.78
N LEU A 322 -3.70 -13.35 8.04
CA LEU A 322 -2.95 -13.80 9.21
C LEU A 322 -3.13 -15.29 9.55
N PHE A 323 -3.80 -16.06 8.67
CA PHE A 323 -4.14 -17.47 8.90
C PHE A 323 -5.01 -17.75 10.15
N ARG A 324 -5.67 -16.73 10.70
CA ARG A 324 -6.60 -16.82 11.84
C ARG A 324 -8.00 -17.22 11.38
N TRP A 325 -8.10 -18.34 10.68
CA TRP A 325 -9.33 -18.81 10.05
C TRP A 325 -10.49 -19.00 11.05
N TRP A 326 -10.20 -19.23 12.34
CA TRP A 326 -11.23 -19.33 13.39
C TRP A 326 -11.94 -18.01 13.70
N GLU A 327 -11.36 -16.87 13.32
CA GLU A 327 -11.97 -15.54 13.45
C GLU A 327 -12.78 -15.13 12.21
N VAL A 328 -12.62 -15.85 11.10
CA VAL A 328 -13.25 -15.54 9.81
C VAL A 328 -14.71 -16.01 9.80
N ARG A 329 -15.63 -15.08 9.57
CA ARG A 329 -17.08 -15.34 9.52
C ARG A 329 -17.54 -15.85 8.16
N ASP A 330 -16.98 -15.31 7.06
CA ASP A 330 -17.32 -15.75 5.71
C ASP A 330 -17.00 -17.26 5.54
N PRO A 331 -17.98 -18.10 5.15
CA PRO A 331 -17.78 -19.54 5.10
C PRO A 331 -16.69 -19.99 4.13
N PHE A 332 -16.64 -19.38 2.93
CA PHE A 332 -15.67 -19.74 1.92
C PHE A 332 -14.25 -19.33 2.36
N LEU A 333 -14.08 -18.08 2.75
CA LEU A 333 -12.78 -17.53 3.14
C LEU A 333 -12.22 -18.25 4.37
N ARG A 334 -13.07 -18.69 5.30
CA ARG A 334 -12.64 -19.50 6.45
C ARG A 334 -12.04 -20.84 6.03
N VAL A 335 -12.70 -21.57 5.12
CA VAL A 335 -12.18 -22.84 4.60
C VAL A 335 -10.90 -22.60 3.80
N PHE A 336 -10.90 -21.57 2.95
CA PHE A 336 -9.74 -21.15 2.17
C PHE A 336 -8.53 -20.84 3.07
N ALA A 337 -8.69 -19.99 4.08
CA ALA A 337 -7.63 -19.61 4.99
C ALA A 337 -7.13 -20.80 5.83
N ARG A 338 -8.02 -21.71 6.24
CA ARG A 338 -7.63 -22.93 6.97
C ARG A 338 -6.75 -23.85 6.12
N ALA A 339 -7.12 -24.08 4.86
CA ALA A 339 -6.32 -24.90 3.96
C ALA A 339 -4.99 -24.22 3.61
N ALA A 340 -5.01 -22.89 3.40
CA ALA A 340 -3.82 -22.10 3.17
C ALA A 340 -2.82 -22.20 4.33
N ALA A 341 -3.30 -22.15 5.58
CA ALA A 341 -2.47 -22.31 6.78
C ALA A 341 -1.80 -23.69 6.86
N GLY A 342 -2.41 -24.71 6.27
CA GLY A 342 -1.94 -26.10 6.29
C GLY A 342 -1.15 -26.53 5.05
N VAL A 343 -0.81 -25.61 4.14
CA VAL A 343 -0.24 -25.94 2.81
C VAL A 343 1.17 -26.54 2.86
N GLY A 344 1.91 -26.35 3.95
CA GLY A 344 3.23 -26.95 4.17
C GLY A 344 4.40 -26.26 3.46
N ILE A 345 4.16 -25.12 2.82
CA ILE A 345 5.16 -24.22 2.22
C ILE A 345 4.98 -22.80 2.78
N PRO A 346 6.02 -21.94 2.78
CA PRO A 346 5.85 -20.52 3.04
C PRO A 346 4.87 -19.89 2.05
N LEU A 347 3.71 -19.48 2.54
CA LEU A 347 2.66 -18.84 1.78
C LEU A 347 2.32 -17.51 2.44
N LEU A 348 2.54 -16.40 1.75
CA LEU A 348 2.10 -15.08 2.21
C LEU A 348 0.82 -14.68 1.46
N MET A 349 -0.28 -14.52 2.20
CA MET A 349 -1.56 -14.07 1.65
C MET A 349 -1.83 -12.62 2.01
N GLY A 350 -2.42 -11.85 1.09
CA GLY A 350 -2.81 -10.48 1.40
C GLY A 350 -3.55 -9.77 0.28
N GLY A 351 -3.44 -8.44 0.27
CA GLY A 351 -3.90 -7.60 -0.82
C GLY A 351 -2.90 -7.53 -1.98
N GLN A 352 -3.11 -6.56 -2.87
CA GLN A 352 -2.28 -6.36 -4.05
C GLN A 352 -0.80 -6.09 -3.71
N SER A 353 -0.53 -5.43 -2.57
CA SER A 353 0.82 -5.03 -2.19
C SER A 353 1.76 -6.23 -2.04
N VAL A 354 1.29 -7.39 -1.54
CA VAL A 354 2.05 -8.66 -1.47
C VAL A 354 2.68 -9.07 -2.81
N VAL A 355 2.07 -8.71 -3.93
CA VAL A 355 2.57 -9.01 -5.28
C VAL A 355 2.97 -7.75 -6.07
N SER A 356 3.07 -6.60 -5.42
CA SER A 356 3.45 -5.33 -6.06
C SER A 356 4.42 -4.52 -5.20
N GLY A 357 3.95 -3.53 -4.43
CA GLY A 357 4.79 -2.70 -3.55
C GLY A 357 5.56 -3.54 -2.52
N GLY A 358 4.86 -4.43 -1.81
CA GLY A 358 5.46 -5.40 -0.90
C GLY A 358 6.42 -6.37 -1.57
N LEU A 359 6.15 -6.81 -2.81
CA LEU A 359 7.13 -7.62 -3.57
C LEU A 359 8.42 -6.82 -3.86
N LEU A 360 8.31 -5.54 -4.21
CA LEU A 360 9.48 -4.67 -4.38
C LEU A 360 10.24 -4.49 -3.07
N ALA A 361 9.54 -4.39 -1.93
CA ALA A 361 10.16 -4.35 -0.60
C ALA A 361 10.91 -5.66 -0.29
N LEU A 362 10.31 -6.83 -0.50
CA LEU A 362 10.98 -8.13 -0.33
C LEU A 362 12.23 -8.26 -1.21
N VAL A 363 12.17 -7.78 -2.46
CA VAL A 363 13.33 -7.72 -3.35
C VAL A 363 14.43 -6.80 -2.77
N GLY A 364 14.05 -5.66 -2.19
CA GLY A 364 14.97 -4.79 -1.46
C GLY A 364 15.70 -5.51 -0.33
N VAL A 365 14.96 -6.23 0.51
CA VAL A 365 15.52 -7.08 1.58
C VAL A 365 16.48 -8.13 1.02
N LEU A 366 16.07 -8.84 -0.03
CA LEU A 366 16.89 -9.87 -0.68
C LEU A 366 18.22 -9.30 -1.20
N ARG A 367 18.18 -8.15 -1.88
CA ARG A 367 19.38 -7.50 -2.43
C ARG A 367 20.35 -7.12 -1.33
N GLN A 368 19.85 -6.55 -0.23
CA GLN A 368 20.69 -6.21 0.91
C GLN A 368 21.34 -7.44 1.53
N ARG A 369 20.58 -8.51 1.79
CA ARG A 369 21.12 -9.78 2.32
C ARG A 369 22.19 -10.42 1.43
N LYS A 370 22.13 -10.20 0.12
CA LYS A 370 23.15 -10.66 -0.83
C LYS A 370 24.39 -9.78 -0.85
N GLY A 371 24.26 -8.47 -0.61
CA GLY A 371 25.38 -7.53 -0.52
C GLY A 371 26.18 -7.65 0.79
N GLU A 372 25.58 -8.21 1.83
CA GLU A 372 26.22 -8.50 3.12
C GLU A 372 26.96 -9.86 3.17
N ARG A 373 26.88 -10.67 2.10
CA ARG A 373 27.63 -11.93 1.91
C ARG A 373 28.73 -11.75 0.88
#